data_AF-A0A7V0P108-F1
#
_entry.id   AF-A0A7V0P108-F1
#
_cell.length_a   1.000
_cell.length_b   1.000
_cell.length_c   1.000
_cell.angle_alpha   90.00
_cell.angle_beta   90.00
_cell.angle_gamma   90.00
#
_symmetry.space_group_name_H-M   'P 1'
#
loop_
_entity.id
_entity.type
_entity.pdbx_description
1 polymer ?
#
loop_
_entity_poly.entity_id
_entity_poly.type
_entity_poly.pdbx_seq_one_letter_code
_entity_poly.pdbx_strand_id
1 'polypeptide(L)'
;MPGKLNIAFLWHMHQPYYRDPSTGKYALPWVRMHGLKGYTDMLESLRRSDGVEVTFNLVPCLMEQLDDLASARETDLYYDLSAKPASDLDDSEKRIILRRFFSANLGNMIMPYHRYRELLYRRGRRISEDALEYAIRNYSVQDFLDLQVWFNLTWFGWATEERYPLIRELKRKNKNFTEEEKKQLLSLQVEVLKNILPAYRTAWEEGRIEVSTTPYYHPILPLLIDHHSARISQPKDPMPTL
;
A
#
# COMPACT_ATOMS: atom_id res chain seq x y z
N MET A 1 4.16 0.62 47.27
CA MET A 1 4.33 -0.04 45.95
C MET A 1 4.79 1.04 44.98
N PRO A 2 5.86 0.84 44.18
CA PRO A 2 6.17 1.78 43.11
C PRO A 2 4.90 1.97 42.24
N GLY A 3 4.57 3.21 41.90
CA GLY A 3 3.36 3.53 41.14
C GLY A 3 3.34 2.78 39.81
N LYS A 4 2.17 2.26 39.41
CA LYS A 4 2.01 1.63 38.10
C LYS A 4 2.23 2.68 37.01
N LEU A 5 3.08 2.37 36.02
CA LEU A 5 3.23 3.18 34.82
C LEU A 5 2.07 2.84 33.87
N ASN A 6 1.26 3.84 33.53
CA ASN A 6 0.24 3.70 32.50
C ASN A 6 0.86 4.02 31.13
N ILE A 7 0.68 3.13 30.15
CA ILE A 7 1.18 3.28 28.79
C ILE A 7 -0.02 3.31 27.85
N ALA A 8 -0.09 4.32 26.99
CA ALA A 8 -1.11 4.42 25.95
C ALA A 8 -0.48 4.23 24.57
N PHE A 9 -1.00 3.28 23.80
CA PHE A 9 -0.63 3.11 22.40
C PHE A 9 -1.66 3.77 21.50
N LEU A 10 -1.22 4.77 20.74
CA LEU A 10 -2.02 5.43 19.71
C LEU A 10 -1.45 5.11 18.33
N TRP A 11 -2.20 4.34 17.55
CA TRP A 11 -1.84 4.01 16.18
C TRP A 11 -2.64 4.87 15.21
N HIS A 12 -1.95 5.84 14.61
CA HIS A 12 -2.53 6.76 13.66
C HIS A 12 -2.41 6.23 12.22
N MET A 13 -3.55 5.91 11.60
CA MET A 13 -3.64 5.37 10.26
C MET A 13 -4.11 6.42 9.28
N HIS A 14 -3.19 6.86 8.42
CA HIS A 14 -3.43 7.87 7.42
C HIS A 14 -2.85 7.44 6.07
N GLN A 15 -3.61 7.75 5.02
CA GLN A 15 -3.11 7.90 3.66
C GLN A 15 -3.74 9.17 3.07
N PRO A 16 -2.99 9.98 2.32
CA PRO A 16 -3.56 11.06 1.51
C PRO A 16 -4.73 10.60 0.65
N TYR A 17 -5.59 11.53 0.27
CA TYR A 17 -6.65 11.27 -0.70
C TYR A 17 -6.06 11.19 -2.10
N TYR A 18 -6.03 9.99 -2.69
CA TYR A 18 -5.37 9.74 -3.97
C TYR A 18 -6.32 9.76 -5.17
N ARG A 19 -7.64 9.96 -4.96
CA ARG A 19 -8.62 9.92 -6.04
C ARG A 19 -8.42 11.12 -6.96
N ASP A 20 -8.18 10.83 -8.23
CA ASP A 20 -8.15 11.86 -9.26
C ASP A 20 -9.61 12.23 -9.63
N PRO A 21 -10.02 13.49 -9.43
CA PRO A 21 -11.39 13.90 -9.69
C PRO A 21 -11.77 13.84 -11.18
N SER A 22 -10.79 13.84 -12.09
CA SER A 22 -11.02 13.79 -13.53
C SER A 22 -11.26 12.38 -14.06
N THR A 23 -10.62 11.38 -13.45
CA THR A 23 -10.70 9.98 -13.91
C THR A 23 -11.49 9.07 -12.97
N GLY A 24 -11.75 9.50 -11.73
CA GLY A 24 -12.35 8.69 -10.67
C GLY A 24 -11.38 7.69 -10.03
N LYS A 25 -10.20 7.49 -10.63
CA LYS A 25 -9.23 6.46 -10.22
C LYS A 25 -8.24 6.97 -9.19
N TYR A 26 -7.67 6.03 -8.43
CA TYR A 26 -6.61 6.32 -7.48
C TYR A 26 -5.24 6.38 -8.16
N ALA A 27 -4.55 7.51 -8.02
CA ALA A 27 -3.25 7.71 -8.68
C ALA A 27 -2.11 6.87 -8.08
N LEU A 28 -2.25 6.47 -6.81
CA LEU A 28 -1.25 5.74 -6.05
C LEU A 28 -1.89 4.54 -5.32
N PRO A 29 -1.15 3.44 -5.15
CA PRO A 29 -1.73 2.18 -4.68
C PRO A 29 -1.66 2.04 -3.16
N TRP A 30 -1.23 3.08 -2.44
CA TRP A 30 -0.76 2.95 -1.06
C TRP A 30 -1.87 2.54 -0.10
N VAL A 31 -3.11 2.94 -0.33
CA VAL A 31 -4.25 2.44 0.45
C VAL A 31 -4.37 0.91 0.30
N ARG A 32 -4.36 0.40 -0.95
CA ARG A 32 -4.38 -1.05 -1.22
C ARG A 32 -3.15 -1.75 -0.62
N MET A 33 -1.96 -1.27 -0.93
CA MET A 33 -0.70 -1.89 -0.51
C MET A 33 -0.52 -1.95 1.02
N HIS A 34 -0.82 -0.86 1.73
CA HIS A 34 -0.75 -0.84 3.19
C HIS A 34 -1.90 -1.62 3.83
N GLY A 35 -3.04 -1.75 3.14
CA GLY A 35 -4.12 -2.65 3.55
C GLY A 35 -3.69 -4.12 3.65
N LEU A 36 -2.88 -4.60 2.71
CA LEU A 36 -2.43 -6.01 2.66
C LEU A 36 -1.38 -6.39 3.72
N LYS A 37 -0.80 -5.40 4.40
CA LYS A 37 0.25 -5.60 5.41
C LYS A 37 -0.07 -4.83 6.68
N GLY A 38 0.11 -3.52 6.67
CA GLY A 38 0.03 -2.69 7.87
C GLY A 38 -1.30 -2.86 8.59
N TYR A 39 -2.42 -2.60 7.92
CA TYR A 39 -3.73 -2.58 8.59
C TYR A 39 -4.17 -3.98 9.05
N THR A 40 -3.93 -5.02 8.25
CA THR A 40 -4.23 -6.39 8.67
C THR A 40 -3.32 -6.90 9.79
N ASP A 41 -2.00 -6.67 9.66
CA ASP A 41 -1.00 -7.18 10.60
C ASP A 41 -1.15 -6.50 11.97
N MET A 42 -1.45 -5.20 12.01
CA MET A 42 -1.62 -4.45 13.27
C MET A 42 -2.79 -4.99 14.11
N LEU A 43 -3.93 -5.26 13.48
CA LEU A 43 -5.09 -5.83 14.18
C LEU A 43 -4.82 -7.28 14.61
N GLU A 44 -4.16 -8.08 13.77
CA GLU A 44 -3.79 -9.45 14.11
C GLU A 44 -2.75 -9.52 15.25
N SER A 45 -1.78 -8.61 15.29
CA SER A 45 -0.85 -8.48 16.42
C SER A 45 -1.58 -8.26 17.74
N LEU A 46 -2.61 -7.41 17.74
CA LEU A 46 -3.43 -7.18 18.93
C LEU A 46 -4.26 -8.41 19.30
N ARG A 47 -4.80 -9.13 18.31
CA ARG A 47 -5.57 -10.37 18.57
C ARG A 47 -4.77 -11.43 19.31
N ARG A 48 -3.46 -11.47 19.08
CA ARG A 48 -2.49 -12.40 19.70
C ARG A 48 -1.89 -11.89 21.01
N SER A 49 -2.26 -10.69 21.45
CA SER A 49 -1.74 -10.07 22.66
C SER A 49 -2.85 -9.99 23.71
N ASP A 50 -2.58 -10.46 24.92
CA ASP A 50 -3.51 -10.39 26.04
C ASP A 50 -3.21 -9.17 26.93
N GLY A 51 -4.26 -8.51 27.41
CA GLY A 51 -4.13 -7.38 28.35
C GLY A 51 -3.53 -6.11 27.76
N VAL A 52 -3.48 -5.97 26.43
CA VAL A 52 -3.03 -4.76 25.73
C VAL A 52 -4.23 -4.01 25.19
N GLU A 53 -4.31 -2.72 25.53
CA GLU A 53 -5.32 -1.80 25.02
C GLU A 53 -4.65 -0.84 24.02
N VAL A 54 -5.30 -0.62 22.88
CA VAL A 54 -4.77 0.23 21.81
C VAL A 54 -5.89 1.10 21.24
N THR A 55 -5.57 2.38 21.06
CA THR A 55 -6.43 3.32 20.34
C THR A 55 -5.96 3.39 18.88
N PHE A 56 -6.87 3.14 17.94
CA PHE A 56 -6.64 3.38 16.51
C PHE A 56 -7.26 4.72 16.13
N ASN A 57 -6.48 5.61 15.52
CA ASN A 57 -7.00 6.78 14.84
C ASN A 57 -7.18 6.47 13.35
N LEU A 58 -8.42 6.51 12.87
CA LEU A 58 -8.76 6.24 11.48
C LEU A 58 -9.13 7.54 10.78
N VAL A 59 -8.33 7.95 9.79
CA VAL A 59 -8.64 9.14 8.99
C VAL A 59 -9.83 8.85 8.07
N PRO A 60 -10.86 9.71 7.99
CA PRO A 60 -12.05 9.44 7.18
C PRO A 60 -11.75 9.20 5.70
N CYS A 61 -10.86 10.01 5.09
CA CYS A 61 -10.49 9.82 3.69
C CYS A 61 -9.74 8.50 3.45
N LEU A 62 -9.06 7.92 4.44
CA LEU A 62 -8.50 6.58 4.31
C LEU A 62 -9.61 5.52 4.29
N MET A 63 -10.60 5.65 5.18
CA MET A 63 -11.71 4.70 5.27
C MET A 63 -12.54 4.67 3.98
N GLU A 64 -12.84 5.83 3.39
CA GLU A 64 -13.54 5.93 2.10
C GLU A 64 -12.77 5.20 0.99
N GLN A 65 -11.47 5.46 0.87
CA GLN A 65 -10.63 4.83 -0.15
C GLN A 65 -10.54 3.31 0.03
N LEU A 66 -10.48 2.84 1.29
CA LEU A 66 -10.53 1.41 1.58
C LEU A 66 -11.86 0.79 1.13
N ASP A 67 -12.99 1.45 1.38
CA ASP A 67 -14.32 0.95 0.98
C ASP A 67 -14.49 0.92 -0.54
N ASP A 68 -14.01 1.95 -1.25
CA ASP A 68 -14.04 2.00 -2.71
C ASP A 68 -13.23 0.86 -3.35
N LEU A 69 -12.01 0.64 -2.86
CA LEU A 69 -11.11 -0.39 -3.37
C LEU A 69 -11.61 -1.80 -2.98
N ALA A 70 -12.15 -1.97 -1.78
CA ALA A 70 -12.73 -3.23 -1.31
C ALA A 70 -13.97 -3.64 -2.10
N SER A 71 -14.83 -2.68 -2.42
CA SER A 71 -16.05 -2.93 -3.21
C SER A 71 -15.79 -3.07 -4.71
N ALA A 72 -14.54 -2.87 -5.15
CA ALA A 72 -14.15 -2.80 -6.56
C ALA A 72 -14.97 -1.75 -7.36
N ARG A 73 -15.48 -0.71 -6.67
CA ARG A 73 -16.12 0.44 -7.32
C ARG A 73 -15.11 1.28 -8.10
N GLU A 74 -13.91 1.39 -7.54
CA GLU A 74 -12.79 2.11 -8.12
C GLU A 74 -11.52 1.25 -8.02
N THR A 75 -10.54 1.55 -8.89
CA THR A 75 -9.22 0.93 -8.87
C THR A 75 -8.12 1.99 -8.75
N ASP A 76 -6.89 1.53 -8.54
CA ASP A 76 -5.71 2.37 -8.69
C ASP A 76 -4.95 2.03 -9.99
N LEU A 77 -4.17 2.99 -10.49
CA LEU A 77 -3.39 2.83 -11.72
C LEU A 77 -2.49 1.58 -11.70
N TYR A 78 -1.95 1.19 -10.55
CA TYR A 78 -1.09 0.02 -10.46
C TYR A 78 -1.91 -1.26 -10.55
N TYR A 79 -3.12 -1.30 -10.00
CA TYR A 79 -4.03 -2.44 -10.15
C TYR A 79 -4.37 -2.64 -11.62
N ASP A 80 -4.77 -1.59 -12.35
CA ASP A 80 -5.11 -1.68 -13.77
C ASP A 80 -3.95 -2.20 -14.61
N LEU A 81 -2.75 -1.63 -14.40
CA LEU A 81 -1.53 -2.08 -15.06
C LEU A 81 -1.11 -3.48 -14.65
N SER A 82 -1.50 -3.97 -13.48
CA SER A 82 -1.25 -5.34 -13.04
C SER A 82 -2.27 -6.31 -13.64
N ALA A 83 -3.53 -5.91 -13.76
CA ALA A 83 -4.61 -6.74 -14.26
C ALA A 83 -4.50 -6.98 -15.78
N LYS A 84 -3.98 -6.02 -16.53
CA LYS A 84 -3.75 -6.15 -17.97
C LYS A 84 -2.80 -7.33 -18.28
N PRO A 85 -3.11 -8.22 -19.24
CA PRO A 85 -2.18 -9.25 -19.67
C PRO A 85 -0.84 -8.65 -20.09
N ALA A 86 0.26 -9.28 -19.68
CA ALA A 86 1.60 -8.72 -19.95
C ALA A 86 1.91 -8.63 -21.46
N SER A 87 1.29 -9.51 -22.26
CA SER A 87 1.38 -9.51 -23.73
C SER A 87 0.74 -8.29 -24.38
N ASP A 88 -0.22 -7.66 -23.70
CA ASP A 88 -1.07 -6.61 -24.26
C ASP A 88 -0.61 -5.21 -23.84
N LEU A 89 0.48 -5.14 -23.05
CA LEU A 89 1.07 -3.88 -22.61
C LEU A 89 1.68 -3.13 -23.80
N ASP A 90 1.29 -1.87 -23.95
CA ASP A 90 1.98 -0.96 -24.85
C ASP A 90 3.27 -0.39 -24.22
N ASP A 91 4.08 0.29 -25.02
CA ASP A 91 5.37 0.80 -24.54
C ASP A 91 5.24 1.94 -23.52
N SER A 92 4.11 2.67 -23.51
CA SER A 92 3.81 3.68 -22.48
C SER A 92 3.54 3.02 -21.14
N GLU A 93 2.70 2.00 -21.12
CA GLU A 93 2.35 1.21 -19.93
C GLU A 93 3.57 0.46 -19.39
N LYS A 94 4.37 -0.18 -20.26
CA LYS A 94 5.64 -0.83 -19.86
C LYS A 94 6.57 0.16 -19.17
N ARG A 95 6.68 1.39 -19.68
CA ARG A 95 7.50 2.45 -19.08
C ARG A 95 7.00 2.83 -17.69
N ILE A 96 5.69 2.94 -17.50
CA ILE A 96 5.09 3.22 -16.19
C ILE A 96 5.39 2.07 -15.22
N ILE A 97 5.21 0.82 -15.64
CA ILE A 97 5.51 -0.36 -14.84
C ILE A 97 6.99 -0.37 -14.41
N LEU A 98 7.93 -0.22 -15.34
CA LEU A 98 9.37 -0.24 -15.02
C LEU A 98 9.79 0.90 -14.09
N ARG A 99 9.10 2.04 -14.13
CA ARG A 99 9.34 3.18 -13.23
C ARG A 99 8.76 2.94 -11.83
N ARG A 100 7.56 2.35 -11.75
CA ARG A 100 6.73 2.37 -10.54
C ARG A 100 6.65 1.04 -9.80
N PHE A 101 6.82 -0.10 -10.48
CA PHE A 101 6.63 -1.43 -9.87
C PHE A 101 7.83 -1.89 -9.05
N PHE A 102 8.79 -1.00 -8.79
CA PHE A 102 9.83 -1.17 -7.78
C PHE A 102 9.66 -0.20 -6.59
N SER A 103 8.52 0.48 -6.50
CA SER A 103 8.18 1.32 -5.34
C SER A 103 7.76 0.46 -4.15
N ALA A 104 8.75 -0.24 -3.59
CA ALA A 104 8.68 -1.05 -2.38
C ALA A 104 10.00 -0.93 -1.62
N ASN A 105 10.02 -1.30 -0.33
CA ASN A 105 11.25 -1.21 0.45
C ASN A 105 12.34 -2.11 -0.16
N LEU A 106 13.47 -1.52 -0.55
CA LEU A 106 14.53 -2.25 -1.24
C LEU A 106 15.02 -3.45 -0.42
N GLY A 107 15.42 -3.22 0.84
CA GLY A 107 16.03 -4.25 1.68
C GLY A 107 15.08 -5.38 2.08
N ASN A 108 13.84 -5.05 2.40
CA ASN A 108 12.88 -6.00 3.00
C ASN A 108 11.90 -6.60 2.01
N MET A 109 11.67 -5.96 0.85
CA MET A 109 10.58 -6.33 -0.06
C MET A 109 11.05 -6.69 -1.47
N ILE A 110 12.20 -6.18 -1.91
CA ILE A 110 12.73 -6.49 -3.24
C ILE A 110 13.92 -7.45 -3.14
N MET A 111 14.93 -7.06 -2.37
CA MET A 111 16.20 -7.78 -2.24
C MET A 111 16.08 -9.23 -1.77
N PRO A 112 15.13 -9.62 -0.89
CA PRO A 112 15.02 -11.01 -0.44
C PRO A 112 14.63 -11.98 -1.56
N TYR A 113 13.88 -11.52 -2.57
CA TYR A 113 13.29 -12.38 -3.59
C TYR A 113 14.09 -12.38 -4.88
N HIS A 114 14.63 -13.55 -5.26
CA HIS A 114 15.58 -13.70 -6.39
C HIS A 114 15.10 -13.05 -7.68
N ARG A 115 13.94 -13.46 -8.18
CA ARG A 115 13.43 -12.91 -9.43
C ARG A 115 13.14 -11.42 -9.35
N TYR A 116 12.60 -10.92 -8.24
CA TYR A 116 12.28 -9.50 -8.11
C TYR A 116 13.54 -8.62 -8.11
N ARG A 117 14.60 -9.03 -7.38
CA ARG A 117 15.90 -8.33 -7.44
C ARG A 117 16.56 -8.43 -8.81
N GLU A 118 16.45 -9.57 -9.48
CA GLU A 118 16.98 -9.77 -10.83
C GLU A 118 16.34 -8.80 -11.83
N LEU A 119 15.02 -8.67 -11.80
CA LEU A 119 14.29 -7.69 -12.59
C LEU A 119 14.80 -6.27 -12.28
N LEU A 120 14.89 -5.89 -11.00
CA LEU A 120 15.43 -4.57 -10.62
C LEU A 120 16.82 -4.31 -11.21
N TYR A 121 17.71 -5.30 -11.18
CA TYR A 121 19.05 -5.16 -11.75
C TYR A 121 19.04 -5.02 -13.26
N ARG A 122 18.18 -5.77 -13.96
CA ARG A 122 18.02 -5.66 -15.42
C ARG A 122 17.38 -4.34 -15.84
N ARG A 123 16.46 -3.77 -15.04
CA ARG A 123 15.91 -2.43 -15.26
C ARG A 123 16.97 -1.34 -15.05
N GLY A 124 17.96 -1.62 -14.20
CA GLY A 124 19.01 -0.69 -13.81
C GLY A 124 18.57 0.22 -12.66
N ARG A 125 19.48 0.54 -11.72
CA ARG A 125 19.11 1.31 -10.51
C ARG A 125 18.79 2.78 -10.80
N ARG A 126 19.45 3.39 -11.78
CA ARG A 126 19.18 4.77 -12.22
C ARG A 126 17.96 4.77 -13.13
N ILE A 127 17.00 5.62 -12.83
CA ILE A 127 15.83 5.84 -13.69
C ILE A 127 16.15 7.03 -14.61
N SER A 128 16.47 6.75 -15.86
CA SER A 128 16.54 7.72 -16.96
C SER A 128 15.72 7.20 -18.14
N GLU A 129 15.33 8.08 -19.07
CA GLU A 129 14.57 7.65 -20.25
C GLU A 129 15.33 6.60 -21.07
N ASP A 130 16.62 6.81 -21.32
CA ASP A 130 17.46 5.84 -22.04
C ASP A 130 17.50 4.46 -21.36
N ALA A 131 17.57 4.44 -20.02
CA ALA A 131 17.59 3.20 -19.25
C ALA A 131 16.25 2.46 -19.33
N LEU A 132 15.14 3.21 -19.29
CA LEU A 132 13.80 2.64 -19.44
C LEU A 132 13.57 2.13 -20.87
N GLU A 133 13.99 2.86 -21.88
CA GLU A 133 13.89 2.43 -23.28
C GLU A 133 14.71 1.16 -23.53
N TYR A 134 15.94 1.11 -23.01
CA TYR A 134 16.74 -0.11 -23.03
C TYR A 134 16.02 -1.27 -22.33
N ALA A 135 15.46 -1.04 -21.13
CA ALA A 135 14.74 -2.07 -20.40
C ALA A 135 13.49 -2.56 -21.16
N ILE A 136 12.70 -1.67 -21.77
CA ILE A 136 11.52 -2.03 -22.57
C ILE A 136 11.89 -2.99 -23.72
N ARG A 137 13.01 -2.74 -24.40
CA ARG A 137 13.50 -3.60 -25.49
C ARG A 137 14.03 -4.96 -25.03
N ASN A 138 14.54 -5.04 -23.80
CA ASN A 138 15.24 -6.21 -23.27
C ASN A 138 14.44 -7.02 -22.25
N TYR A 139 13.27 -6.52 -21.84
CA TYR A 139 12.31 -7.26 -21.04
C TYR A 139 11.41 -8.10 -21.95
N SER A 140 11.31 -9.39 -21.66
CA SER A 140 10.33 -10.27 -22.27
C SER A 140 8.94 -10.05 -21.66
N VAL A 141 7.90 -10.59 -22.32
CA VAL A 141 6.53 -10.64 -21.76
C VAL A 141 6.53 -11.30 -20.38
N GLN A 142 7.30 -12.38 -20.19
CA GLN A 142 7.40 -13.06 -18.89
C GLN A 142 8.09 -12.19 -17.82
N ASP A 143 9.02 -11.31 -18.19
CA ASP A 143 9.64 -10.38 -17.24
C ASP A 143 8.62 -9.35 -16.74
N PHE A 144 7.75 -8.85 -17.62
CA PHE A 144 6.65 -7.96 -17.22
C PHE A 144 5.61 -8.67 -16.36
N LEU A 145 5.23 -9.90 -16.74
CA LEU A 145 4.30 -10.72 -15.94
C LEU A 145 4.86 -10.98 -14.54
N ASP A 146 6.13 -11.40 -14.44
CA ASP A 146 6.77 -11.63 -13.16
C ASP A 146 6.90 -10.34 -12.34
N LEU A 147 7.14 -9.19 -12.98
CA LEU A 147 7.20 -7.89 -12.31
C LEU A 147 5.83 -7.44 -11.79
N GLN A 148 4.76 -7.62 -12.58
CA GLN A 148 3.38 -7.36 -12.17
C GLN A 148 3.03 -8.18 -10.92
N VAL A 149 3.35 -9.48 -10.93
CA VAL A 149 3.11 -10.36 -9.78
C VAL A 149 3.95 -9.93 -8.58
N TRP A 150 5.25 -9.73 -8.74
CA TRP A 150 6.13 -9.42 -7.61
C TRP A 150 5.83 -8.11 -6.91
N PHE A 151 5.50 -7.07 -7.68
CA PHE A 151 5.09 -5.80 -7.09
C PHE A 151 3.92 -6.03 -6.13
N ASN A 152 2.88 -6.74 -6.56
CA ASN A 152 1.69 -6.99 -5.76
C ASN A 152 1.92 -7.99 -4.61
N LEU A 153 2.73 -9.03 -4.86
CA LEU A 153 2.94 -10.14 -3.94
C LEU A 153 3.75 -9.74 -2.70
N THR A 154 4.73 -8.86 -2.85
CA THR A 154 5.63 -8.50 -1.74
C THR A 154 4.94 -7.68 -0.65
N TRP A 155 3.82 -7.04 -0.97
CA TRP A 155 3.05 -6.22 -0.02
C TRP A 155 2.14 -7.01 0.91
N PHE A 156 2.00 -8.33 0.72
CA PHE A 156 1.28 -9.16 1.68
C PHE A 156 2.09 -9.30 2.98
N GLY A 157 1.48 -8.86 4.08
CA GLY A 157 2.00 -8.95 5.44
C GLY A 157 1.94 -10.35 6.02
N TRP A 158 2.55 -10.52 7.18
CA TRP A 158 2.72 -11.85 7.79
C TRP A 158 1.35 -12.47 8.16
N ALA A 159 0.38 -11.67 8.60
CA ALA A 159 -0.94 -12.19 8.99
C ALA A 159 -1.68 -12.75 7.76
N THR A 160 -1.58 -12.04 6.63
CA THR A 160 -2.17 -12.50 5.36
C THR A 160 -1.45 -13.72 4.80
N GLU A 161 -0.12 -13.78 4.93
CA GLU A 161 0.68 -14.91 4.46
C GLU A 161 0.41 -16.20 5.26
N GLU A 162 0.15 -16.08 6.57
CA GLU A 162 -0.28 -17.20 7.40
C GLU A 162 -1.67 -17.70 7.01
N ARG A 163 -2.60 -16.77 6.78
CA ARG A 163 -4.01 -17.05 6.48
C ARG A 163 -4.23 -17.63 5.08
N TYR A 164 -3.46 -17.18 4.08
CA TYR A 164 -3.68 -17.52 2.68
C TYR A 164 -2.47 -18.26 2.07
N PRO A 165 -2.55 -19.61 1.94
CA PRO A 165 -1.45 -20.42 1.43
C PRO A 165 -0.90 -19.98 0.06
N LEU A 166 -1.76 -19.46 -0.82
CA LEU A 166 -1.41 -18.94 -2.14
C LEU A 166 -0.22 -17.97 -2.08
N ILE A 167 -0.14 -17.09 -1.07
CA ILE A 167 0.93 -16.10 -0.95
C ILE A 167 2.29 -16.79 -0.77
N ARG A 168 2.37 -17.78 0.11
CA ARG A 168 3.60 -18.56 0.34
C ARG A 168 3.98 -19.37 -0.88
N GLU A 169 3.00 -19.97 -1.54
CA GLU A 169 3.20 -20.77 -2.75
C GLU A 169 3.79 -19.93 -3.89
N LEU A 170 3.23 -18.74 -4.14
CA LEU A 170 3.75 -17.81 -5.15
C LEU A 170 5.14 -17.29 -4.77
N LYS A 171 5.38 -16.90 -3.51
CA LYS A 171 6.71 -16.46 -3.04
C LYS A 171 7.76 -17.56 -3.24
N ARG A 172 7.40 -18.82 -2.97
CA ARG A 172 8.24 -20.01 -3.18
C ARG A 172 8.47 -20.30 -4.67
N LYS A 173 7.43 -20.20 -5.51
CA LYS A 173 7.53 -20.39 -6.96
C LYS A 173 8.53 -19.41 -7.60
N ASN A 174 8.55 -18.18 -7.08
CA ASN A 174 9.52 -17.13 -7.34
C ASN A 174 9.53 -16.52 -8.75
N LYS A 175 9.32 -17.29 -9.82
CA LYS A 175 9.38 -16.84 -11.21
C LYS A 175 8.47 -17.67 -12.11
N ASN A 176 8.36 -17.26 -13.38
CA ASN A 176 7.52 -17.93 -14.37
C ASN A 176 6.06 -18.02 -13.90
N PHE A 177 5.56 -16.91 -13.36
CA PHE A 177 4.17 -16.84 -12.96
C PHE A 177 3.27 -16.92 -14.18
N THR A 178 2.05 -17.42 -13.98
CA THR A 178 1.03 -17.47 -15.03
C THR A 178 0.08 -16.27 -14.91
N GLU A 179 -0.59 -15.94 -16.01
CA GLU A 179 -1.68 -14.95 -16.00
C GLU A 179 -2.81 -15.35 -15.02
N GLU A 180 -3.05 -16.64 -14.86
CA GLU A 180 -4.05 -17.14 -13.90
C GLU A 180 -3.62 -16.93 -12.45
N GLU A 181 -2.37 -17.22 -12.10
CA GLU A 181 -1.82 -16.93 -10.76
C GLU A 181 -1.84 -15.43 -10.45
N LYS A 182 -1.57 -14.58 -11.45
CA LYS A 182 -1.70 -13.13 -11.32
C LYS A 182 -3.14 -12.73 -11.00
N LYS A 183 -4.12 -13.28 -11.71
CA LYS A 183 -5.55 -13.02 -11.45
C LYS A 183 -5.96 -13.49 -10.05
N GLN A 184 -5.52 -14.67 -9.63
CA GLN A 184 -5.77 -15.19 -8.28
C GLN A 184 -5.18 -14.27 -7.21
N LEU A 185 -3.94 -13.81 -7.39
CA LEU A 185 -3.29 -12.87 -6.48
C LEU A 185 -4.06 -11.55 -6.37
N LEU A 186 -4.46 -10.95 -7.50
CA LEU A 186 -5.20 -9.68 -7.51
C LEU A 186 -6.60 -9.83 -6.91
N SER A 187 -7.26 -10.97 -7.13
CA SER A 187 -8.57 -11.28 -6.53
C SER A 187 -8.45 -11.41 -5.01
N LEU A 188 -7.39 -12.07 -4.54
CA LEU A 188 -7.11 -12.18 -3.11
C LEU A 188 -6.83 -10.82 -2.46
N GLN A 189 -6.16 -9.88 -3.16
CA GLN A 189 -5.98 -8.53 -2.63
C GLN A 189 -7.33 -7.86 -2.32
N VAL A 190 -8.30 -7.96 -3.24
CA VAL A 190 -9.65 -7.41 -3.04
C VAL A 190 -10.34 -8.09 -1.87
N GLU A 191 -10.23 -9.42 -1.74
CA GLU A 191 -10.78 -10.17 -0.60
C GLU A 191 -10.19 -9.71 0.73
N VAL A 192 -8.87 -9.50 0.80
CA VAL A 192 -8.21 -9.00 2.01
C VAL A 192 -8.74 -7.61 2.36
N LEU A 193 -8.83 -6.69 1.39
CA LEU A 193 -9.34 -5.34 1.63
C LEU A 193 -10.79 -5.34 2.16
N LYS A 194 -11.66 -6.18 1.60
CA LYS A 194 -13.06 -6.35 2.05
C LYS A 194 -13.18 -6.70 3.53
N ASN A 195 -12.17 -7.35 4.09
CA ASN A 195 -12.19 -7.78 5.49
C ASN A 195 -11.61 -6.75 6.46
N ILE A 196 -10.94 -5.68 5.99
CA ILE A 196 -10.26 -4.72 6.87
C ILE A 196 -11.28 -3.97 7.74
N LEU A 197 -12.13 -3.13 7.14
CA LEU A 197 -13.07 -2.31 7.91
C LEU A 197 -14.04 -3.13 8.77
N PRO A 198 -14.60 -4.26 8.29
CA PRO A 198 -15.40 -5.15 9.15
C PRO A 198 -14.62 -5.70 10.34
N ALA A 199 -13.36 -6.12 10.16
CA ALA A 199 -12.57 -6.66 11.26
C ALA A 199 -12.28 -5.60 12.34
N TYR A 200 -12.01 -4.36 11.95
CA TYR A 200 -11.85 -3.23 12.87
C TYR A 200 -13.15 -2.91 13.60
N ARG A 201 -14.29 -2.90 12.90
CA ARG A 201 -15.60 -2.73 13.50
C ARG A 201 -15.87 -3.78 14.57
N THR A 202 -15.67 -5.06 14.24
CA THR A 202 -15.88 -6.16 15.21
C THR A 202 -14.98 -6.00 16.43
N ALA A 203 -13.69 -5.69 16.25
CA ALA A 203 -12.79 -5.47 17.38
C ALA A 203 -13.21 -4.29 18.27
N TRP A 204 -13.77 -3.24 17.68
CA TRP A 204 -14.30 -2.10 18.43
C TRP A 204 -15.58 -2.46 19.18
N GLU A 205 -16.53 -3.16 18.53
CA GLU A 205 -17.78 -3.63 19.14
C GLU A 205 -17.54 -4.63 20.29
N GLU A 206 -16.48 -5.43 20.21
CA GLU A 206 -16.02 -6.34 21.27
C GLU A 206 -15.25 -5.63 22.40
N GLY A 207 -15.00 -4.32 22.29
CA GLY A 207 -14.23 -3.55 23.27
C GLY A 207 -12.73 -3.88 23.29
N ARG A 208 -12.20 -4.54 22.24
CA ARG A 208 -10.77 -4.86 22.13
C ARG A 208 -9.92 -3.68 21.69
N ILE A 209 -10.52 -2.69 21.04
CA ILE A 209 -9.86 -1.46 20.61
C ILE A 209 -10.70 -0.24 20.94
N GLU A 210 -10.03 0.88 21.12
CA GLU A 210 -10.67 2.19 21.03
C GLU A 210 -10.48 2.78 19.63
N VAL A 211 -11.45 3.56 19.17
CA VAL A 211 -11.38 4.25 17.88
C VAL A 211 -11.49 5.75 18.10
N SER A 212 -10.57 6.49 17.48
CA SER A 212 -10.62 7.94 17.33
C SER A 212 -10.58 8.31 15.84
N THR A 213 -10.90 9.56 15.52
CA THR A 213 -10.82 10.08 14.15
C THR A 213 -10.17 11.46 14.12
N THR A 214 -10.05 12.03 12.93
CA THR A 214 -9.40 13.32 12.64
C THR A 214 -10.15 13.99 11.48
N PRO A 215 -9.94 15.29 11.16
CA PRO A 215 -10.65 15.91 10.05
C PRO A 215 -10.40 15.20 8.72
N TYR A 216 -11.41 15.26 7.85
CA TYR A 216 -11.56 14.36 6.72
C TYR A 216 -10.30 14.20 5.84
N TYR A 217 -9.69 15.31 5.39
CA TYR A 217 -8.49 15.30 4.52
C TYR A 217 -7.15 15.34 5.28
N HIS A 218 -7.17 15.17 6.60
CA HIS A 218 -5.98 15.34 7.45
C HIS A 218 -5.21 16.67 7.19
N PRO A 219 -5.90 17.84 7.16
CA PRO A 219 -5.25 19.10 6.89
C PRO A 219 -4.32 19.49 8.05
N ILE A 220 -3.30 20.31 7.74
CA ILE A 220 -2.55 21.03 8.76
C ILE A 220 -3.43 22.19 9.24
N LEU A 221 -4.37 21.87 10.15
CA LEU A 221 -5.45 22.77 10.56
C LEU A 221 -4.97 24.18 11.01
N PRO A 222 -3.86 24.33 11.75
CA PRO A 222 -3.35 25.66 12.09
C PRO A 222 -3.08 26.55 10.87
N LEU A 223 -2.54 25.99 9.79
CA LEU A 223 -2.24 26.75 8.57
C LEU A 223 -3.49 27.13 7.77
N LEU A 224 -4.60 26.41 7.93
CA LEU A 224 -5.89 26.78 7.34
C LEU A 224 -6.56 27.92 8.10
N ILE A 225 -6.36 28.00 9.41
CA ILE A 225 -6.90 29.06 10.27
C ILE A 225 -6.07 30.33 10.11
N ASP A 226 -4.74 30.19 10.24
CA ASP A 226 -3.78 31.28 10.09
C ASP A 226 -2.44 30.72 9.58
N HIS A 227 -2.13 30.97 8.31
CA HIS A 227 -0.87 30.56 7.71
C HIS A 227 0.35 31.11 8.48
N HIS A 228 0.24 32.25 9.17
CA HIS A 228 1.33 32.79 10.01
C HIS A 228 1.70 31.88 11.18
N SER A 229 0.86 30.90 11.56
CA SER A 229 1.20 29.90 12.58
C SER A 229 2.45 29.11 12.24
N ALA A 230 2.83 29.00 10.95
CA ALA A 230 4.09 28.39 10.52
C ALA A 230 5.32 29.02 11.21
N ARG A 231 5.26 30.31 11.53
CA ARG A 231 6.37 31.05 12.17
C ARG A 231 6.73 30.53 13.56
N ILE A 232 5.81 29.83 14.25
CA ILE A 232 6.07 29.26 15.57
C ILE A 232 7.14 28.17 15.48
N SER A 233 7.04 27.29 14.47
CA SER A 233 7.97 26.18 14.27
C SER A 233 9.11 26.51 13.30
N GLN A 234 8.84 27.37 12.32
CA GLN A 234 9.79 27.76 11.25
C GLN A 234 9.81 29.28 11.04
N PRO A 235 10.40 30.07 11.97
CA PRO A 235 10.30 31.54 11.96
C PRO A 235 11.00 32.23 10.77
N LYS A 236 11.93 31.54 10.10
CA LYS A 236 12.75 32.09 9.01
C LYS A 236 12.30 31.66 7.62
N ASP A 237 11.33 30.77 7.52
CA ASP A 237 10.84 30.29 6.23
C ASP A 237 10.06 31.39 5.50
N PRO A 238 10.16 31.48 4.16
CA PRO A 238 9.36 32.41 3.39
C PRO A 238 7.87 32.07 3.56
N MET A 239 7.06 33.08 3.88
CA MET A 239 5.61 32.92 3.95
C MET A 239 5.01 33.04 2.55
N PRO A 240 3.91 32.30 2.24
CA PRO A 240 3.16 32.54 1.03
C PRO A 240 2.71 34.01 1.00
N THR A 241 2.91 34.64 -0.16
CA THR A 241 2.35 35.96 -0.45
C THR A 241 0.94 35.74 -1.01
N LEU A 242 -0.05 36.46 -0.48
CA LEU A 242 -1.42 36.44 -1.01
C LEU A 242 -1.47 37.05 -2.41
#